data_AF-A0A661SQ33-F1
#
_entry.id   AF-A0A661SQ33-F1
#
_cell.length_a   1.000
_cell.length_b   1.000
_cell.length_c   1.000
_cell.angle_alpha   90.00
_cell.angle_beta   90.00
_cell.angle_gamma   90.00
#
_symmetry.space_group_name_H-M   'P 1'
#
loop_
_entity.id
_entity.type
_entity.pdbx_description
1 polymer ?
#
loop_
_entity_poly.entity_id
_entity_poly.type
_entity_poly.pdbx_seq_one_letter_code
_entity_poly.pdbx_strand_id
1 'polypeptide(L)'
;MEQKIIFICGTSYAGEIRLAVFTFLNYLLPESVFPMRCAANVGPEGDAAIFMGRSGAGKTTLSVDPERRLLGDHFHGWTVRGLFNFERGAYAGLLGISEEDEPEISACSRKFGTILENVSIDMETRRVDLEDRSLTENTRAIYPLTHIPNAAEEGICDHPKHLFLLTCDGMGVMPAIARMTPEMAVYAFMSGYTSRFAETESGTAVSDIGFNTCFGASSLLLPAHVYGNRLLEKIRKHEVTCWLMNTGWIGEPAGRTERIKIPVSRALIRAAVSGKLDTVVYETDPIFGFDIPLTCPGVPYEILNPRNMAGDEGEYEVRANCLAREFMNDFKQFEDQMPESMRTMMAEVFSSDDSFDLLGDVGFSM
;
A
#
# COMPACT_ATOMS: atom_id res chain seq x y z
N MET A 1 -26.77 -8.24 12.94
CA MET A 1 -26.39 -9.68 12.96
C MET A 1 -26.74 -10.31 14.31
N GLU A 2 -28.00 -10.66 14.56
CA GLU A 2 -28.39 -11.24 15.87
C GLU A 2 -27.81 -12.65 16.10
N GLN A 3 -27.68 -13.44 15.04
CA GLN A 3 -27.25 -14.85 15.14
C GLN A 3 -25.73 -15.06 15.07
N LYS A 4 -24.94 -14.06 14.62
CA LYS A 4 -23.46 -14.15 14.45
C LYS A 4 -23.00 -15.36 13.61
N ILE A 5 -23.69 -15.62 12.50
CA ILE A 5 -23.37 -16.73 11.57
C ILE A 5 -22.88 -16.15 10.24
N ILE A 6 -21.86 -16.79 9.66
CA ILE A 6 -21.36 -16.53 8.31
C ILE A 6 -21.60 -17.79 7.48
N PHE A 7 -22.26 -17.65 6.33
CA PHE A 7 -22.44 -18.72 5.35
C PHE A 7 -21.54 -18.46 4.14
N ILE A 8 -20.75 -19.46 3.75
CA ILE A 8 -19.93 -19.45 2.54
C ILE A 8 -20.30 -20.69 1.75
N CYS A 9 -20.82 -20.51 0.54
CA CYS A 9 -21.31 -21.59 -0.32
C CYS A 9 -20.82 -21.37 -1.76
N GLY A 10 -20.50 -22.45 -2.48
CA GLY A 10 -20.17 -22.40 -3.91
C GLY A 10 -18.76 -21.92 -4.26
N THR A 11 -17.90 -21.71 -3.27
CA THR A 11 -16.50 -21.29 -3.45
C THR A 11 -15.57 -22.11 -2.57
N SER A 12 -14.37 -22.41 -3.09
CA SER A 12 -13.27 -23.05 -2.34
C SER A 12 -12.13 -22.07 -2.05
N TYR A 13 -12.30 -20.79 -2.38
CA TYR A 13 -11.27 -19.78 -2.20
C TYR A 13 -11.09 -19.45 -0.71
N ALA A 14 -9.91 -19.73 -0.17
CA ALA A 14 -9.63 -19.54 1.26
C ALA A 14 -9.73 -18.07 1.69
N GLY A 15 -9.49 -17.15 0.77
CA GLY A 15 -9.62 -15.71 0.99
C GLY A 15 -11.02 -15.27 1.43
N GLU A 16 -12.08 -16.00 1.09
CA GLU A 16 -13.45 -15.68 1.54
C GLU A 16 -13.60 -15.85 3.05
N ILE A 17 -13.02 -16.91 3.62
CA ILE A 17 -13.03 -17.15 5.08
C ILE A 17 -12.30 -16.00 5.78
N ARG A 18 -11.10 -15.66 5.29
CA ARG A 18 -10.26 -14.59 5.83
C ARG A 18 -10.99 -13.24 5.80
N LEU A 19 -11.58 -12.88 4.67
CA LEU A 19 -12.27 -11.60 4.50
C LEU A 19 -13.57 -11.54 5.31
N ALA A 20 -14.35 -12.61 5.35
CA ALA A 20 -15.62 -12.65 6.08
C ALA A 20 -15.41 -12.48 7.59
N VAL A 21 -14.38 -13.11 8.16
CA VAL A 21 -13.99 -12.92 9.57
C VAL A 21 -13.57 -11.47 9.83
N PHE A 22 -12.76 -10.87 8.94
CA PHE A 22 -12.36 -9.47 9.11
C PHE A 22 -13.56 -8.52 9.04
N THR A 23 -14.46 -8.70 8.07
CA THR A 23 -15.71 -7.92 7.96
C THR A 23 -16.55 -8.07 9.23
N PHE A 24 -16.66 -9.27 9.78
CA PHE A 24 -17.37 -9.51 11.03
C PHE A 24 -16.71 -8.79 12.23
N LEU A 25 -15.39 -8.78 12.32
CA LEU A 25 -14.66 -8.03 13.36
C LEU A 25 -14.82 -6.51 13.19
N ASN A 26 -14.86 -6.03 11.95
CA ASN A 26 -15.11 -4.63 11.61
C ASN A 26 -16.52 -4.18 12.06
N TYR A 27 -17.48 -5.09 12.10
CA TYR A 27 -18.81 -4.83 12.66
C TYR A 27 -18.81 -4.76 14.18
N LEU A 28 -18.12 -5.70 14.84
CA LEU A 28 -18.23 -5.88 16.29
C LEU A 28 -17.36 -4.94 17.12
N LEU A 29 -16.20 -4.55 16.60
CA LEU A 29 -15.19 -3.85 17.38
C LEU A 29 -15.07 -2.33 17.15
N PRO A 30 -15.83 -1.64 16.27
CA PRO A 30 -15.47 -0.29 15.84
C PRO A 30 -15.57 0.74 16.96
N GLU A 31 -16.28 0.48 18.06
CA GLU A 31 -16.35 1.42 19.18
C GLU A 31 -15.04 1.49 19.99
N SER A 32 -14.28 0.40 20.08
CA SER A 32 -13.08 0.29 20.92
C SER A 32 -11.79 0.05 20.14
N VAL A 33 -11.91 -0.37 18.89
CA VAL A 33 -10.79 -0.71 18.00
C VAL A 33 -10.99 -0.01 16.67
N PHE A 34 -9.92 0.56 16.13
CA PHE A 34 -9.87 0.95 14.72
C PHE A 34 -9.33 -0.23 13.90
N PRO A 35 -10.18 -1.00 13.20
CA PRO A 35 -9.73 -2.11 12.37
C PRO A 35 -9.09 -1.59 11.09
N MET A 36 -7.94 -2.15 10.73
CA MET A 36 -7.14 -1.72 9.60
C MET A 36 -6.76 -2.91 8.73
N ARG A 37 -6.86 -2.71 7.41
CA ARG A 37 -6.27 -3.59 6.41
C ARG A 37 -4.84 -3.11 6.11
N CYS A 38 -3.90 -3.55 6.93
CA CYS A 38 -2.51 -3.16 6.85
C CYS A 38 -1.59 -4.29 7.28
N ALA A 39 -0.34 -4.26 6.82
CA ALA A 39 0.74 -4.96 7.49
C ALA A 39 1.34 -4.07 8.59
N ALA A 40 2.02 -4.66 9.55
CA ALA A 40 2.75 -3.90 10.55
C ALA A 40 4.01 -4.64 11.01
N ASN A 41 5.05 -3.88 11.34
CA ASN A 41 6.25 -4.40 11.98
C ASN A 41 6.71 -3.46 13.10
N VAL A 42 7.60 -3.98 13.95
CA VAL A 42 8.11 -3.26 15.11
C VAL A 42 9.63 -3.36 15.15
N GLY A 43 10.30 -2.21 15.31
CA GLY A 43 11.75 -2.14 15.44
C GLY A 43 12.23 -2.61 16.82
N PRO A 44 13.56 -2.70 17.01
CA PRO A 44 14.17 -3.09 18.29
C PRO A 44 13.79 -2.16 19.45
N GLU A 45 13.63 -0.86 19.19
CA GLU A 45 13.27 0.16 20.18
C GLU A 45 11.75 0.24 20.44
N GLY A 46 10.97 -0.68 19.85
CA GLY A 46 9.51 -0.69 19.97
C GLY A 46 8.78 0.28 19.02
N ASP A 47 9.51 0.95 18.13
CA ASP A 47 8.96 1.83 17.10
C ASP A 47 8.14 1.01 16.10
N ALA A 48 6.82 1.16 16.11
CA ALA A 48 5.94 0.43 15.21
C ALA A 48 5.73 1.20 13.88
N ALA A 49 5.65 0.47 12.77
CA ALA A 49 5.33 1.01 11.45
C ALA A 49 4.13 0.26 10.85
N ILE A 50 3.21 1.01 10.24
CA ILE A 50 2.04 0.48 9.53
C ILE A 50 2.25 0.62 8.02
N PHE A 51 1.88 -0.40 7.27
CA PHE A 51 1.90 -0.41 5.80
C PHE A 51 0.49 -0.66 5.26
N MET A 52 -0.14 0.37 4.71
CA MET A 52 -1.45 0.31 4.08
C MET A 52 -1.32 0.36 2.56
N GLY A 53 -2.18 -0.33 1.83
CA GLY A 53 -2.10 -0.40 0.38
C GLY A 53 -2.97 -1.52 -0.19
N ARG A 54 -3.26 -1.49 -1.49
CA ARG A 54 -4.03 -2.56 -2.15
C ARG A 54 -3.23 -3.88 -2.19
N SER A 55 -3.90 -5.00 -2.46
CA SER A 55 -3.20 -6.24 -2.84
C SER A 55 -2.25 -5.98 -4.02
N GLY A 56 -1.02 -6.49 -3.96
CA GLY A 56 0.01 -6.27 -4.99
C GLY A 56 0.89 -5.01 -4.80
N ALA A 57 0.53 -4.10 -3.90
CA ALA A 57 1.32 -2.91 -3.59
C ALA A 57 2.52 -3.16 -2.64
N GLY A 58 2.89 -4.43 -2.38
CA GLY A 58 4.08 -4.77 -1.60
C GLY A 58 3.94 -4.76 -0.07
N LYS A 59 2.73 -4.71 0.52
CA LYS A 59 2.55 -4.72 1.99
C LYS A 59 3.30 -5.85 2.71
N THR A 60 3.11 -7.09 2.27
CA THR A 60 3.74 -8.27 2.89
C THR A 60 5.25 -8.22 2.70
N THR A 61 5.71 -7.99 1.46
CA THR A 61 7.12 -7.86 1.08
C THR A 61 7.88 -6.81 1.92
N LEU A 62 7.29 -5.63 2.10
CA LEU A 62 7.93 -4.49 2.76
C LEU A 62 7.80 -4.50 4.28
N SER A 63 6.83 -5.24 4.82
CA SER A 63 6.70 -5.43 6.27
C SER A 63 7.61 -6.53 6.81
N VAL A 64 7.97 -7.52 5.98
CA VAL A 64 8.98 -8.54 6.29
C VAL A 64 10.36 -7.92 6.09
N ASP A 65 11.02 -7.60 7.20
CA ASP A 65 12.36 -7.02 7.22
C ASP A 65 13.24 -7.79 8.25
N PRO A 66 14.48 -8.18 7.90
CA PRO A 66 15.42 -8.81 8.83
C PRO A 66 15.71 -8.01 10.11
N GLU A 67 15.58 -6.68 10.09
CA GLU A 67 15.91 -5.79 11.22
C GLU A 67 14.68 -5.46 12.08
N ARG A 68 13.48 -5.87 11.67
CA ARG A 68 12.22 -5.49 12.32
C ARG A 68 11.31 -6.69 12.49
N ARG A 69 10.69 -6.82 13.65
CA ARG A 69 9.81 -7.96 13.92
C ARG A 69 8.47 -7.79 13.24
N LEU A 70 8.04 -8.78 12.46
CA LEU A 70 6.73 -8.76 11.78
C LEU A 70 5.61 -8.94 12.82
N LEU A 71 4.72 -7.95 12.94
CA LEU A 71 3.52 -8.06 13.77
C LEU A 71 2.43 -8.86 13.07
N GLY A 72 2.25 -8.61 11.77
CA GLY A 72 1.27 -9.27 10.90
C GLY A 72 1.30 -8.69 9.49
N ASP A 73 0.73 -9.39 8.51
CA ASP A 73 0.84 -9.02 7.09
C ASP A 73 -0.41 -8.35 6.50
N HIS A 74 -1.55 -8.34 7.19
CA HIS A 74 -2.80 -7.90 6.54
C HIS A 74 -3.88 -7.27 7.42
N PHE A 75 -4.13 -7.75 8.65
CA PHE A 75 -5.21 -7.20 9.49
C PHE A 75 -4.75 -6.86 10.90
N HIS A 76 -4.91 -5.60 11.29
CA HIS A 76 -4.55 -5.12 12.63
C HIS A 76 -5.65 -4.28 13.24
N GLY A 77 -5.73 -4.28 14.56
CA GLY A 77 -6.56 -3.37 15.33
C GLY A 77 -5.71 -2.32 16.03
N TRP A 78 -6.09 -1.04 15.93
CA TRP A 78 -5.45 0.03 16.69
C TRP A 78 -6.37 0.47 17.83
N THR A 79 -5.96 0.16 19.05
CA THR A 79 -6.69 0.48 20.29
C THR A 79 -6.15 1.74 20.96
N VAL A 80 -6.66 2.08 22.14
CA VAL A 80 -6.07 3.12 23.00
C VAL A 80 -4.73 2.71 23.62
N ARG A 81 -4.34 1.43 23.54
CA ARG A 81 -3.10 0.89 24.13
C ARG A 81 -1.99 0.59 23.11
N GLY A 82 -2.29 0.63 21.81
CA GLY A 82 -1.35 0.22 20.76
C GLY A 82 -2.00 -0.60 19.67
N LEU A 83 -1.16 -1.31 18.92
CA LEU A 83 -1.55 -2.18 17.81
C LEU A 83 -1.61 -3.65 18.26
N PHE A 84 -2.49 -4.41 17.63
CA PHE A 84 -2.46 -5.87 17.72
C PHE A 84 -2.83 -6.50 16.38
N ASN A 85 -2.32 -7.70 16.14
CA ASN A 85 -2.65 -8.50 14.97
C ASN A 85 -3.95 -9.29 15.22
N PHE A 86 -4.88 -9.26 14.27
CA PHE A 86 -6.10 -10.07 14.33
C PHE A 86 -5.84 -11.55 14.01
N GLU A 87 -4.74 -11.84 13.34
CA GLU A 87 -4.39 -13.16 12.81
C GLU A 87 -3.14 -13.73 13.51
N ARG A 88 -2.89 -15.02 13.31
CA ARG A 88 -1.63 -15.69 13.71
C ARG A 88 -0.98 -16.46 12.56
N GLY A 89 -1.29 -16.02 11.34
CA GLY A 89 -0.75 -16.53 10.10
C GLY A 89 -0.61 -15.40 9.08
N ALA A 90 -0.09 -15.75 7.92
CA ALA A 90 -0.05 -14.90 6.75
C ALA A 90 -0.71 -15.61 5.59
N TYR A 91 -1.18 -14.82 4.63
CA TYR A 91 -1.75 -15.31 3.38
C TYR A 91 -1.16 -14.48 2.24
N ALA A 92 0.08 -14.85 1.90
CA ALA A 92 0.96 -14.13 1.00
C ALA A 92 0.67 -14.48 -0.45
N GLY A 93 0.83 -13.50 -1.36
CA GLY A 93 0.93 -13.78 -2.80
C GLY A 93 2.25 -14.49 -3.08
N LEU A 94 2.26 -15.45 -4.00
CA LEU A 94 3.47 -16.20 -4.37
C LEU A 94 4.01 -15.86 -5.75
N LEU A 95 3.16 -15.36 -6.65
CA LEU A 95 3.55 -15.05 -8.01
C LEU A 95 4.66 -13.99 -8.03
N GLY A 96 5.77 -14.29 -8.72
CA GLY A 96 6.90 -13.40 -8.89
C GLY A 96 7.80 -13.26 -7.67
N ILE A 97 7.63 -14.09 -6.63
CA ILE A 97 8.52 -14.09 -5.47
C ILE A 97 9.86 -14.71 -5.85
N SER A 98 10.94 -13.95 -5.66
CA SER A 98 12.31 -14.42 -5.81
C SER A 98 12.91 -14.80 -4.44
N GLU A 99 13.71 -15.87 -4.40
CA GLU A 99 14.48 -16.23 -3.19
C GLU A 99 15.58 -15.19 -2.89
N GLU A 100 15.99 -14.40 -3.88
CA GLU A 100 16.98 -13.33 -3.75
C GLU A 100 16.41 -12.08 -3.05
N ASP A 101 15.23 -11.60 -3.48
CA ASP A 101 14.62 -10.38 -2.95
C ASP A 101 13.79 -10.65 -1.69
N GLU A 102 13.15 -11.82 -1.61
CA GLU A 102 12.18 -12.18 -0.56
C GLU A 102 12.46 -13.58 0.05
N PRO A 103 13.67 -13.84 0.57
CA PRO A 103 14.07 -15.16 1.04
C PRO A 103 13.15 -15.72 2.14
N GLU A 104 12.68 -14.89 3.07
CA GLU A 104 11.83 -15.34 4.17
C GLU A 104 10.45 -15.81 3.68
N ILE A 105 9.85 -15.11 2.73
CA ILE A 105 8.53 -15.45 2.18
C ILE A 105 8.67 -16.66 1.24
N SER A 106 9.69 -16.67 0.38
CA SER A 106 10.03 -17.82 -0.47
C SER A 106 10.22 -19.09 0.36
N ALA A 107 10.98 -19.02 1.45
CA ALA A 107 11.19 -20.15 2.36
C ALA A 107 9.89 -20.68 2.99
N CYS A 108 8.89 -19.82 3.23
CA CYS A 108 7.61 -20.25 3.80
C CYS A 108 6.83 -21.18 2.86
N SER A 109 6.97 -21.03 1.54
CA SER A 109 6.35 -21.93 0.55
C SER A 109 6.84 -23.38 0.64
N ARG A 110 7.95 -23.62 1.35
CA ARG A 110 8.63 -24.92 1.44
C ARG A 110 8.61 -25.54 2.84
N LYS A 111 7.85 -24.97 3.77
CA LYS A 111 7.73 -25.46 5.15
C LYS A 111 6.49 -26.32 5.35
N PHE A 112 6.62 -27.38 6.15
CA PHE A 112 5.48 -28.23 6.52
C PHE A 112 4.43 -27.41 7.28
N GLY A 113 3.16 -27.61 6.95
CA GLY A 113 2.05 -26.83 7.50
C GLY A 113 1.68 -25.59 6.68
N THR A 114 2.47 -25.24 5.66
CA THR A 114 2.05 -24.25 4.66
C THR A 114 1.04 -24.88 3.69
N ILE A 115 -0.05 -24.17 3.40
CA ILE A 115 -1.02 -24.53 2.36
C ILE A 115 -0.74 -23.66 1.14
N LEU A 116 -0.56 -24.28 -0.02
CA LEU A 116 -0.35 -23.62 -1.29
C LEU A 116 -1.64 -23.66 -2.10
N GLU A 117 -2.13 -22.51 -2.54
CA GLU A 117 -3.41 -22.39 -3.25
C GLU A 117 -3.16 -21.94 -4.69
N ASN A 118 -3.66 -22.72 -5.64
CA ASN A 118 -3.59 -22.50 -7.09
C ASN A 118 -2.17 -22.31 -7.65
N VAL A 119 -1.16 -22.91 -7.02
CA VAL A 119 0.21 -22.93 -7.54
C VAL A 119 0.41 -24.08 -8.51
N SER A 120 1.34 -23.89 -9.45
CA SER A 120 1.83 -24.99 -10.29
C SER A 120 3.02 -25.68 -9.65
N ILE A 121 3.12 -26.98 -9.89
CA ILE A 121 4.15 -27.84 -9.30
C ILE A 121 4.76 -28.67 -10.42
N ASP A 122 6.09 -28.63 -10.52
CA ASP A 122 6.86 -29.54 -11.36
C ASP A 122 6.68 -30.98 -10.84
N MET A 123 6.17 -31.87 -11.69
CA MET A 123 5.74 -33.20 -11.25
C MET A 123 6.90 -34.15 -10.92
N GLU A 124 8.10 -33.88 -11.43
CA GLU A 124 9.30 -34.70 -11.17
C GLU A 124 10.01 -34.26 -9.89
N THR A 125 10.31 -32.98 -9.78
CA THR A 125 11.06 -32.37 -8.67
C THR A 125 10.17 -31.97 -7.50
N ARG A 126 8.86 -31.88 -7.70
CA ARG A 126 7.86 -31.35 -6.75
C ARG A 126 8.14 -29.91 -6.33
N ARG A 127 8.85 -29.15 -7.16
CA ARG A 127 9.09 -27.72 -6.94
C ARG A 127 7.91 -26.90 -7.41
N VAL A 128 7.56 -25.91 -6.60
CA VAL A 128 6.56 -24.91 -6.97
C VAL A 128 7.16 -24.01 -8.04
N ASP A 129 6.41 -23.77 -9.11
CA ASP A 129 6.71 -22.74 -10.08
C ASP A 129 6.08 -21.42 -9.60
N LEU A 130 6.92 -20.47 -9.20
CA LEU A 130 6.50 -19.17 -8.69
C LEU A 130 6.24 -18.14 -9.79
N GLU A 131 6.53 -18.48 -11.05
CA GLU A 131 6.29 -17.61 -12.21
C GLU A 131 5.07 -18.03 -13.04
N ASP A 132 4.60 -19.27 -12.86
CA ASP A 132 3.46 -19.77 -13.62
C ASP A 132 2.14 -19.09 -13.23
N ARG A 133 1.44 -18.59 -14.26
CA ARG A 133 0.14 -17.89 -14.19
C ARG A 133 -0.99 -18.70 -14.82
N SER A 134 -0.72 -19.91 -15.31
CA SER A 134 -1.66 -20.70 -16.11
C SER A 134 -3.00 -20.96 -15.42
N LEU A 135 -3.02 -21.10 -14.09
CA LEU A 135 -4.24 -21.23 -13.29
C LEU A 135 -4.81 -19.87 -12.87
N THR A 136 -3.95 -19.00 -12.36
CA THR A 136 -4.32 -17.68 -11.86
C THR A 136 -3.08 -16.84 -11.58
N GLU A 137 -3.20 -15.50 -11.66
CA GLU A 137 -2.18 -14.60 -11.13
C GLU A 137 -2.22 -14.47 -9.59
N ASN A 138 -3.30 -14.96 -8.96
CA ASN A 138 -3.54 -14.84 -7.54
C ASN A 138 -3.08 -16.11 -6.79
N THR A 139 -1.88 -16.60 -7.07
CA THR A 139 -1.30 -17.76 -6.37
C THR A 139 -0.96 -17.39 -4.92
N ARG A 140 -1.20 -18.28 -3.96
CA ARG A 140 -1.11 -17.96 -2.53
C ARG A 140 -0.41 -19.01 -1.69
N ALA A 141 0.25 -18.55 -0.62
CA ALA A 141 0.72 -19.38 0.48
C ALA A 141 0.07 -18.95 1.80
N ILE A 142 -0.57 -19.90 2.48
CA ILE A 142 -1.11 -19.73 3.83
C ILE A 142 -0.16 -20.43 4.81
N TYR A 143 0.39 -19.69 5.76
CA TYR A 143 1.32 -20.24 6.73
C TYR A 143 1.16 -19.61 8.12
N PRO A 144 1.44 -20.35 9.21
CA PRO A 144 1.51 -19.77 10.55
C PRO A 144 2.62 -18.71 10.61
N LEU A 145 2.40 -17.66 11.40
CA LEU A 145 3.34 -16.53 11.50
C LEU A 145 4.71 -16.98 12.03
N THR A 146 4.76 -18.08 12.80
CA THR A 146 5.98 -18.73 13.30
C THR A 146 6.90 -19.25 12.19
N HIS A 147 6.46 -19.32 10.93
CA HIS A 147 7.35 -19.61 9.81
C HIS A 147 8.24 -18.43 9.42
N ILE A 148 7.90 -17.20 9.81
CA ILE A 148 8.76 -16.04 9.65
C ILE A 148 9.70 -15.97 10.86
N PRO A 149 11.04 -16.03 10.67
CA PRO A 149 11.99 -16.08 11.78
C PRO A 149 11.88 -14.92 12.77
N ASN A 150 11.59 -13.72 12.26
CA ASN A 150 11.47 -12.49 13.06
C ASN A 150 10.02 -12.12 13.36
N ALA A 151 9.10 -13.07 13.50
CA ALA A 151 7.73 -12.76 13.89
C ALA A 151 7.64 -12.27 15.35
N ALA A 152 6.76 -11.31 15.63
CA ALA A 152 6.45 -10.87 16.99
C ALA A 152 5.51 -11.88 17.66
N GLU A 153 6.00 -12.63 18.65
CA GLU A 153 5.26 -13.75 19.30
C GLU A 153 3.95 -13.32 19.96
N GLU A 154 3.93 -12.16 20.61
CA GLU A 154 2.76 -11.66 21.33
C GLU A 154 1.66 -11.15 20.39
N GLY A 155 2.04 -10.71 19.18
CA GLY A 155 1.11 -10.08 18.23
C GLY A 155 0.55 -8.74 18.72
N ILE A 156 1.24 -8.05 19.64
CA ILE A 156 0.87 -6.74 20.19
C ILE A 156 2.12 -5.84 20.19
N CYS A 157 1.94 -4.54 19.93
CA CYS A 157 2.97 -3.52 20.13
C CYS A 157 2.36 -2.16 20.51
N ASP A 158 3.22 -1.18 20.79
CA ASP A 158 2.82 0.20 21.11
C ASP A 158 2.24 0.91 19.86
N HIS A 159 1.92 2.19 19.99
CA HIS A 159 1.44 3.04 18.93
C HIS A 159 2.46 3.18 17.79
N PRO A 160 2.01 3.19 16.52
CA PRO A 160 2.88 3.40 15.39
C PRO A 160 3.52 4.79 15.43
N LYS A 161 4.78 4.86 15.01
CA LYS A 161 5.50 6.11 14.75
C LYS A 161 5.45 6.49 13.27
N HIS A 162 5.30 5.49 12.40
CA HIS A 162 5.25 5.68 10.95
C HIS A 162 4.01 5.02 10.33
N LEU A 163 3.39 5.73 9.40
CA LEU A 163 2.35 5.21 8.51
C LEU A 163 2.84 5.32 7.06
N PHE A 164 3.01 4.19 6.38
CA PHE A 164 3.35 4.11 4.97
C PHE A 164 2.09 3.77 4.15
N LEU A 165 1.70 4.65 3.24
CA LEU A 165 0.68 4.39 2.23
C LEU A 165 1.38 3.95 0.95
N LEU A 166 1.21 2.68 0.62
CA LEU A 166 1.82 2.02 -0.52
C LEU A 166 0.92 2.16 -1.74
N THR A 167 1.49 2.68 -2.82
CA THR A 167 0.87 2.70 -4.14
C THR A 167 1.76 1.96 -5.13
N CYS A 168 1.18 1.34 -6.15
CA CYS A 168 1.90 0.83 -7.30
C CYS A 168 1.52 1.71 -8.47
N ASP A 169 2.25 2.80 -8.68
CA ASP A 169 1.96 3.77 -9.72
C ASP A 169 2.58 3.31 -11.05
N GLY A 170 1.73 2.94 -12.01
CA GLY A 170 2.10 2.61 -13.39
C GLY A 170 2.18 3.82 -14.31
N MET A 171 1.71 4.99 -13.87
CA MET A 171 1.86 6.26 -14.62
C MET A 171 3.24 6.87 -14.44
N GLY A 172 4.05 6.45 -13.47
CA GLY A 172 5.40 6.97 -13.24
C GLY A 172 5.45 8.39 -12.66
N VAL A 173 4.36 8.85 -12.03
CA VAL A 173 4.17 10.22 -11.53
C VAL A 173 4.59 10.36 -10.08
N MET A 174 4.30 9.36 -9.24
CA MET A 174 4.52 9.40 -7.81
C MET A 174 6.00 9.21 -7.46
N PRO A 175 6.56 9.98 -6.51
CA PRO A 175 7.94 9.81 -6.08
C PRO A 175 8.14 8.48 -5.34
N ALA A 176 9.39 7.99 -5.27
CA ALA A 176 9.69 6.76 -4.55
C ALA A 176 9.23 6.83 -3.09
N ILE A 177 9.44 7.97 -2.44
CA ILE A 177 8.92 8.29 -1.11
C ILE A 177 8.60 9.78 -1.02
N ALA A 178 7.52 10.12 -0.33
CA ALA A 178 7.22 11.50 0.05
C ALA A 178 6.65 11.55 1.46
N ARG A 179 6.95 12.63 2.19
CA ARG A 179 6.33 12.91 3.49
C ARG A 179 5.04 13.69 3.27
N MET A 180 4.00 13.30 3.98
CA MET A 180 2.66 13.87 3.87
C MET A 180 2.24 14.51 5.20
N THR A 181 1.43 15.55 5.10
CA THR A 181 0.63 16.02 6.25
C THR A 181 -0.39 14.95 6.66
N PRO A 182 -0.90 14.97 7.89
CA PRO A 182 -1.99 14.07 8.31
C PRO A 182 -3.20 14.10 7.38
N GLU A 183 -3.56 15.28 6.87
CA GLU A 183 -4.67 15.49 5.94
C GLU A 183 -4.40 14.83 4.59
N MET A 184 -3.20 15.03 4.02
CA MET A 184 -2.78 14.37 2.77
C MET A 184 -2.78 12.84 2.93
N ALA A 185 -2.33 12.33 4.07
CA ALA A 185 -2.34 10.90 4.35
C ALA A 185 -3.76 10.33 4.41
N VAL A 186 -4.71 11.04 5.03
CA VAL A 186 -6.11 10.59 5.07
C VAL A 186 -6.75 10.70 3.69
N TYR A 187 -6.42 11.74 2.91
CA TYR A 187 -6.85 11.87 1.51
C TYR A 187 -6.38 10.67 0.68
N ALA A 188 -5.08 10.38 0.70
CA ALA A 188 -4.49 9.24 -0.01
C ALA A 188 -5.04 7.88 0.47
N PHE A 189 -5.29 7.74 1.78
CA PHE A 189 -5.95 6.55 2.34
C PHE A 189 -7.37 6.38 1.80
N MET A 190 -8.15 7.46 1.77
CA MET A 190 -9.53 7.42 1.31
C MET A 190 -9.63 7.15 -0.19
N SER A 191 -8.77 7.74 -1.02
CA SER A 191 -8.70 7.42 -2.45
C SER A 191 -8.20 6.00 -2.70
N GLY A 192 -7.21 5.55 -1.93
CA GLY A 192 -6.64 4.21 -2.06
C GLY A 192 -6.07 3.91 -3.44
N TYR A 193 -5.37 4.90 -4.02
CA TYR A 193 -4.86 4.88 -5.38
C TYR A 193 -3.80 3.80 -5.63
N THR A 194 -3.92 3.12 -6.76
CA THR A 194 -2.93 2.20 -7.33
C THR A 194 -3.28 1.90 -8.78
N SER A 195 -2.29 1.62 -9.62
CA SER A 195 -2.58 1.20 -10.98
C SER A 195 -3.19 -0.21 -11.04
N ARG A 196 -4.10 -0.38 -12.00
CA ARG A 196 -4.57 -1.67 -12.49
C ARG A 196 -3.75 -2.01 -13.73
N PHE A 197 -3.28 -3.24 -13.84
CA PHE A 197 -2.56 -3.71 -15.02
C PHE A 197 -3.48 -4.63 -15.81
N ALA A 198 -3.62 -4.37 -17.10
CA ALA A 198 -4.29 -5.25 -18.04
C ALA A 198 -3.27 -5.66 -19.12
N GLU A 199 -3.18 -6.94 -19.41
CA GLU A 199 -2.43 -7.43 -20.57
C GLU A 199 -3.24 -7.14 -21.84
N THR A 200 -2.63 -6.48 -22.82
CA THR A 200 -3.23 -6.32 -24.15
C THR A 200 -2.95 -7.55 -25.01
N GLU A 201 -3.71 -7.74 -26.09
CA GLU A 201 -3.50 -8.84 -27.07
C GLU A 201 -2.09 -8.83 -27.71
N SER A 202 -1.37 -7.70 -27.63
CA SER A 202 0.02 -7.53 -28.06
C SER A 202 1.06 -7.94 -27.00
N GLY A 203 0.65 -8.38 -25.81
CA GLY A 203 1.55 -8.77 -24.71
C GLY A 203 2.17 -7.59 -23.96
N THR A 204 1.72 -6.36 -24.21
CA THR A 204 2.14 -5.16 -23.48
C THR A 204 1.19 -4.89 -22.33
N ALA A 205 1.71 -4.78 -21.11
CA ALA A 205 0.89 -4.39 -19.95
C ALA A 205 0.57 -2.89 -20.04
N VAL A 206 -0.71 -2.55 -20.19
CA VAL A 206 -1.18 -1.16 -20.09
C VAL A 206 -1.67 -0.94 -18.66
N SER A 207 -1.15 0.12 -18.02
CA SER A 207 -1.60 0.52 -16.69
C SER A 207 -2.77 1.50 -16.79
N ASP A 208 -3.83 1.24 -16.05
CA ASP A 208 -4.96 2.14 -15.84
C ASP A 208 -4.98 2.65 -14.39
N ILE A 209 -5.57 3.83 -14.18
CA ILE A 209 -5.75 4.43 -12.86
C ILE A 209 -6.82 3.64 -12.10
N GLY A 210 -6.53 3.30 -10.85
CA GLY A 210 -7.43 2.53 -10.00
C GLY A 210 -7.55 3.16 -8.61
N PHE A 211 -8.78 3.42 -8.20
CA PHE A 211 -9.10 3.82 -6.83
C PHE A 211 -9.80 2.66 -6.12
N ASN A 212 -9.47 2.45 -4.84
CA ASN A 212 -10.16 1.49 -3.99
C ASN A 212 -10.25 2.07 -2.60
N THR A 213 -11.43 2.60 -2.27
CA THR A 213 -11.65 3.36 -1.05
C THR A 213 -11.10 2.67 0.21
N CYS A 214 -10.29 3.37 0.99
CA CYS A 214 -9.61 2.86 2.20
C CYS A 214 -8.77 1.58 1.96
N PHE A 215 -8.30 1.35 0.73
CA PHE A 215 -7.61 0.14 0.27
C PHE A 215 -8.39 -1.18 0.46
N GLY A 216 -9.71 -1.11 0.62
CA GLY A 216 -10.51 -2.31 0.87
C GLY A 216 -12.00 -2.07 1.01
N ALA A 217 -12.61 -1.34 0.08
CA ALA A 217 -14.03 -0.99 0.09
C ALA A 217 -14.97 -2.18 0.36
N SER A 218 -14.64 -3.37 -0.17
CA SER A 218 -15.44 -4.60 0.00
C SER A 218 -15.51 -5.14 1.43
N SER A 219 -14.68 -4.62 2.34
CA SER A 219 -14.62 -5.04 3.75
C SER A 219 -15.05 -3.95 4.74
N LEU A 220 -15.43 -2.77 4.23
CA LEU A 220 -15.92 -1.66 5.04
C LEU A 220 -17.39 -1.87 5.35
N LEU A 221 -17.78 -1.59 6.58
CA LEU A 221 -19.18 -1.64 7.03
C LEU A 221 -19.73 -0.27 7.41
N LEU A 222 -18.83 0.67 7.70
CA LEU A 222 -19.19 2.07 7.91
C LEU A 222 -18.86 2.88 6.65
N PRO A 223 -19.43 4.08 6.50
CA PRO A 223 -19.01 4.98 5.44
C PRO A 223 -17.51 5.30 5.51
N ALA A 224 -16.86 5.46 4.36
CA ALA A 224 -15.41 5.68 4.27
C ALA A 224 -14.92 6.88 5.12
N HIS A 225 -15.70 7.97 5.16
CA HIS A 225 -15.36 9.15 5.95
C HIS A 225 -15.20 8.84 7.44
N VAL A 226 -15.91 7.85 7.98
CA VAL A 226 -15.80 7.44 9.39
C VAL A 226 -14.42 6.83 9.66
N TYR A 227 -13.91 6.00 8.74
CA TYR A 227 -12.56 5.46 8.86
C TYR A 227 -11.50 6.54 8.67
N GLY A 228 -11.70 7.45 7.69
CA GLY A 228 -10.81 8.59 7.46
C GLY A 228 -10.67 9.49 8.69
N ASN A 229 -11.79 9.90 9.30
CA ASN A 229 -11.81 10.73 10.50
C ASN A 229 -11.09 10.04 11.68
N ARG A 230 -11.35 8.75 11.90
CA ARG A 230 -10.68 7.97 12.95
C ARG A 230 -9.18 7.86 12.71
N LEU A 231 -8.77 7.65 11.47
CA LEU A 231 -7.36 7.63 11.10
C LEU A 231 -6.70 8.98 11.38
N LEU A 232 -7.34 10.09 10.99
CA LEU A 232 -6.85 11.44 11.24
C LEU A 232 -6.67 11.73 12.74
N GLU A 233 -7.67 11.40 13.55
CA GLU A 233 -7.61 11.54 15.02
C GLU A 233 -6.45 10.75 15.62
N LYS A 234 -6.25 9.51 15.15
CA LYS A 234 -5.17 8.63 15.60
C LYS A 234 -3.79 9.15 15.20
N ILE A 235 -3.63 9.59 13.95
CA ILE A 235 -2.39 10.18 13.44
C ILE A 235 -2.01 11.40 14.30
N ARG A 236 -2.94 12.34 14.49
CA ARG A 236 -2.69 13.56 15.27
C ARG A 236 -2.40 13.26 16.73
N LYS A 237 -3.19 12.38 17.37
CA LYS A 237 -3.02 12.04 18.79
C LYS A 237 -1.67 11.41 19.11
N HIS A 238 -1.15 10.60 18.18
CA HIS A 238 0.08 9.83 18.38
C HIS A 238 1.28 10.40 17.61
N GLU A 239 1.11 11.57 16.97
CA GLU A 239 2.14 12.27 16.19
C GLU A 239 2.80 11.35 15.16
N VAL A 240 1.97 10.58 14.44
CA VAL A 240 2.46 9.60 13.47
C VAL A 240 2.98 10.32 12.23
N THR A 241 4.20 9.99 11.81
CA THR A 241 4.77 10.51 10.57
C THR A 241 4.21 9.73 9.39
N CYS A 242 3.60 10.43 8.43
CA CYS A 242 2.94 9.82 7.29
C CYS A 242 3.80 9.90 6.02
N TRP A 243 3.87 8.77 5.31
CA TRP A 243 4.69 8.59 4.12
C TRP A 243 3.85 8.03 2.99
N LEU A 244 3.97 8.63 1.81
CA LEU A 244 3.57 8.00 0.56
C LEU A 244 4.78 7.21 0.05
N MET A 245 4.57 5.97 -0.37
CA MET A 245 5.61 5.10 -0.89
C MET A 245 5.15 4.51 -2.22
N ASN A 246 5.84 4.88 -3.30
CA ASN A 246 5.61 4.26 -4.60
C ASN A 246 6.41 2.97 -4.70
N THR A 247 5.75 1.90 -5.13
CA THR A 247 6.31 0.57 -5.39
C THR A 247 6.18 0.18 -6.86
N GLY A 248 5.73 1.11 -7.70
CA GLY A 248 5.53 0.96 -9.14
C GLY A 248 6.72 1.47 -9.95
N TRP A 249 6.47 2.40 -10.86
CA TRP A 249 7.42 2.99 -11.80
C TRP A 249 7.64 4.47 -11.47
N ILE A 250 8.74 5.05 -11.96
CA ILE A 250 9.16 6.42 -11.67
C ILE A 250 9.63 7.10 -12.95
N GLY A 251 9.19 8.35 -13.16
CA GLY A 251 9.52 9.20 -14.30
C GLY A 251 8.79 8.81 -15.58
N GLU A 252 8.75 7.52 -15.89
CA GLU A 252 8.15 6.97 -17.11
C GLU A 252 7.04 5.97 -16.79
N PRO A 253 6.07 5.77 -17.71
CA PRO A 253 5.00 4.79 -17.52
C PRO A 253 5.52 3.35 -17.50
N ALA A 254 4.71 2.46 -16.93
CA ALA A 254 4.92 1.03 -16.98
C ALA A 254 5.13 0.56 -18.44
N GLY A 255 6.14 -0.30 -18.64
CA GLY A 255 6.54 -0.78 -19.96
C GLY A 255 7.66 0.02 -20.63
N ARG A 256 7.97 1.24 -20.15
CA ARG A 256 9.14 2.01 -20.61
C ARG A 256 10.34 1.91 -19.66
N THR A 257 10.09 1.72 -18.38
CA THR A 257 11.12 1.54 -17.35
C THR A 257 10.88 0.30 -16.50
N GLU A 258 11.88 -0.07 -15.71
CA GLU A 258 11.75 -1.13 -14.72
C GLU A 258 10.99 -0.64 -13.48
N ARG A 259 10.27 -1.57 -12.84
CA ARG A 259 9.63 -1.34 -11.54
C ARG A 259 10.71 -1.08 -10.47
N ILE A 260 10.38 -0.27 -9.46
CA ILE A 260 11.27 0.00 -8.32
C ILE A 260 11.66 -1.31 -7.66
N LYS A 261 12.98 -1.54 -7.54
CA LYS A 261 13.53 -2.76 -6.95
C LYS A 261 13.23 -2.82 -5.44
N ILE A 262 12.86 -4.00 -4.95
CA ILE A 262 12.52 -4.23 -3.53
C ILE A 262 13.62 -3.74 -2.56
N PRO A 263 14.93 -3.96 -2.83
CA PRO A 263 15.99 -3.42 -1.97
C PRO A 263 15.97 -1.90 -1.83
N VAL A 264 15.61 -1.16 -2.88
CA VAL A 264 15.51 0.31 -2.84
C VAL A 264 14.33 0.74 -1.97
N SER A 265 13.18 0.09 -2.13
CA SER A 265 12.00 0.33 -1.31
C SER A 265 12.26 0.08 0.18
N ARG A 266 12.97 -1.02 0.49
CA ARG A 266 13.41 -1.32 1.87
C ARG A 266 14.39 -0.28 2.41
N ALA A 267 15.35 0.19 1.60
CA ALA A 267 16.28 1.23 2.01
C ALA A 267 15.57 2.55 2.38
N LEU A 268 14.56 2.95 1.60
CA LEU A 268 13.73 4.13 1.88
C LEU A 268 12.94 3.99 3.18
N ILE A 269 12.29 2.84 3.39
CA ILE A 269 11.57 2.55 4.64
C ILE A 269 12.53 2.59 5.83
N ARG A 270 13.70 1.95 5.72
CA ARG A 270 14.72 1.95 6.77
C ARG A 270 15.22 3.35 7.07
N ALA A 271 15.43 4.19 6.06
CA ALA A 271 15.82 5.58 6.26
C ALA A 271 14.74 6.38 7.00
N ALA A 272 13.46 6.18 6.65
CA ALA A 272 12.33 6.81 7.33
C ALA A 272 12.21 6.35 8.79
N VAL A 273 12.17 5.05 9.07
CA VAL A 273 11.97 4.53 10.44
C VAL A 273 13.18 4.71 11.35
N SER A 274 14.39 4.91 10.80
CA SER A 274 15.59 5.22 11.59
C SER A 274 15.79 6.72 11.84
N GLY A 275 14.87 7.57 11.39
CA GLY A 275 14.96 9.03 11.54
C GLY A 275 16.00 9.69 10.63
N LYS A 276 16.61 8.97 9.69
CA LYS A 276 17.59 9.54 8.75
C LYS A 276 16.97 10.58 7.81
N LEU A 277 15.65 10.51 7.61
CA LEU A 277 14.90 11.50 6.82
C LEU A 277 14.40 12.68 7.66
N ASP A 278 14.57 12.69 8.99
CA ASP A 278 14.01 13.77 9.83
C ASP A 278 14.74 15.11 9.64
N THR A 279 15.99 15.06 9.18
CA THR A 279 16.89 16.23 9.09
C THR A 279 17.32 16.58 7.66
N VAL A 280 16.79 15.89 6.66
CA VAL A 280 17.10 16.18 5.25
C VAL A 280 16.31 17.40 4.76
N VAL A 281 16.82 18.03 3.70
CA VAL A 281 16.08 19.07 3.00
C VAL A 281 15.01 18.43 2.13
N TYR A 282 13.83 19.04 2.11
CA TYR A 282 12.70 18.63 1.31
C TYR A 282 12.37 19.67 0.26
N GLU A 283 11.87 19.20 -0.87
CA GLU A 283 11.24 20.00 -1.92
C GLU A 283 9.75 19.66 -1.95
N THR A 284 8.90 20.68 -2.02
CA THR A 284 7.45 20.49 -2.13
C THR A 284 7.09 20.19 -3.59
N ASP A 285 6.37 19.09 -3.81
CA ASP A 285 5.84 18.79 -5.14
C ASP A 285 4.81 19.84 -5.58
N PRO A 286 4.94 20.43 -6.77
CA PRO A 286 4.10 21.54 -7.20
C PRO A 286 2.67 21.14 -7.57
N ILE A 287 2.38 19.84 -7.75
CA ILE A 287 1.05 19.35 -8.18
C ILE A 287 0.28 18.78 -7.00
N PHE A 288 0.95 17.98 -6.17
CA PHE A 288 0.34 17.24 -5.07
C PHE A 288 0.66 17.83 -3.69
N GLY A 289 1.62 18.75 -3.60
CA GLY A 289 1.95 19.46 -2.37
C GLY A 289 2.69 18.64 -1.30
N PHE A 290 3.05 17.38 -1.57
CA PHE A 290 3.81 16.56 -0.62
C PHE A 290 5.30 16.92 -0.59
N ASP A 291 5.97 16.56 0.49
CA ASP A 291 7.40 16.82 0.72
C ASP A 291 8.25 15.67 0.14
N ILE A 292 9.02 15.92 -0.91
CA ILE A 292 10.00 14.98 -1.50
C ILE A 292 11.38 15.21 -0.87
N PRO A 293 12.03 14.20 -0.27
CA PRO A 293 13.38 14.38 0.27
C PRO A 293 14.39 14.56 -0.87
N LEU A 294 15.27 15.56 -0.76
CA LEU A 294 16.34 15.79 -1.75
C LEU A 294 17.44 14.74 -1.70
N THR A 295 17.59 14.01 -0.59
CA THR A 295 18.60 12.96 -0.44
C THR A 295 18.09 11.86 0.47
N CYS A 296 18.44 10.61 0.17
CA CYS A 296 18.21 9.47 1.05
C CYS A 296 19.44 8.56 1.04
N PRO A 297 20.05 8.25 2.20
CA PRO A 297 21.24 7.39 2.26
C PRO A 297 21.01 6.02 1.61
N GLY A 298 21.91 5.62 0.71
CA GLY A 298 21.83 4.32 0.03
C GLY A 298 20.81 4.24 -1.11
N VAL A 299 20.21 5.37 -1.50
CA VAL A 299 19.23 5.45 -2.59
C VAL A 299 19.69 6.49 -3.61
N PRO A 300 19.67 6.18 -4.93
CA PRO A 300 20.02 7.13 -5.98
C PRO A 300 19.16 8.39 -5.91
N TYR A 301 19.75 9.55 -6.20
CA TYR A 301 19.05 10.83 -6.14
C TYR A 301 17.90 10.91 -7.17
N GLU A 302 18.12 10.34 -8.34
CA GLU A 302 17.25 10.41 -9.51
C GLU A 302 15.88 9.77 -9.22
N ILE A 303 15.83 8.75 -8.38
CA ILE A 303 14.59 8.03 -8.05
C ILE A 303 13.71 8.80 -7.04
N LEU A 304 14.26 9.79 -6.33
CA LEU A 304 13.52 10.52 -5.31
C LEU A 304 12.52 11.50 -5.93
N ASN A 305 12.95 12.23 -6.96
CA ASN A 305 12.08 13.15 -7.69
C ASN A 305 11.83 12.61 -9.12
N PRO A 306 10.60 12.19 -9.45
CA PRO A 306 10.26 11.56 -10.73
C PRO A 306 10.51 12.46 -11.94
N ARG A 307 10.51 13.79 -11.78
CA ARG A 307 10.87 14.75 -12.84
C ARG A 307 12.30 14.56 -13.34
N ASN A 308 13.22 14.14 -12.46
CA ASN A 308 14.62 13.89 -12.83
C ASN A 308 14.80 12.62 -13.70
N MET A 309 13.79 11.75 -13.72
CA MET A 309 13.80 10.47 -14.46
C MET A 309 12.91 10.52 -15.71
N ALA A 310 12.14 11.58 -15.90
CA ALA A 310 11.31 11.76 -17.07
C ALA A 310 12.20 12.03 -18.31
N GLY A 311 11.96 11.30 -19.39
CA GLY A 311 12.64 11.54 -20.67
C GLY A 311 12.12 12.80 -21.38
N ASP A 312 10.83 13.11 -21.18
CA ASP A 312 10.16 14.32 -21.67
C ASP A 312 9.40 14.97 -20.51
N GLU A 313 9.86 16.16 -20.10
CA GLU A 313 9.26 16.94 -19.02
C GLU A 313 7.79 17.32 -19.32
N GLY A 314 7.46 17.63 -20.58
CA GLY A 314 6.10 17.98 -20.98
C GLY A 314 5.15 16.78 -20.91
N GLU A 315 5.60 15.60 -21.36
CA GLU A 315 4.82 14.36 -21.22
C GLU A 315 4.58 14.01 -19.74
N TYR A 316 5.60 14.17 -18.89
CA TYR A 316 5.49 13.96 -17.45
C TYR A 316 4.45 14.90 -16.83
N GLU A 317 4.53 16.20 -17.12
CA GLU A 317 3.60 17.20 -16.56
C GLU A 317 2.15 16.93 -16.99
N VAL A 318 1.92 16.51 -18.25
CA VAL A 318 0.57 16.10 -18.70
C VAL A 318 0.06 14.89 -17.93
N ARG A 319 0.89 13.86 -17.73
CA ARG A 319 0.51 12.66 -16.95
C ARG A 319 0.22 13.02 -15.49
N ALA A 320 1.05 13.87 -14.89
CA ALA A 320 0.92 14.26 -13.50
C ALA A 320 -0.35 15.09 -13.24
N ASN A 321 -0.65 16.05 -14.11
CA ASN A 321 -1.91 16.80 -14.06
C ASN A 321 -3.12 15.89 -14.33
N CYS A 322 -3.03 14.96 -15.29
CA CYS A 322 -4.11 13.99 -15.51
C CYS A 322 -4.40 13.17 -14.25
N LEU A 323 -3.35 12.66 -13.58
CA LEU A 323 -3.50 11.90 -12.34
C LEU A 323 -4.09 12.76 -11.21
N ALA A 324 -3.63 14.00 -11.03
CA ALA A 324 -4.20 14.93 -10.06
C ALA A 324 -5.70 15.17 -10.27
N ARG A 325 -6.12 15.34 -11.54
CA ARG A 325 -7.54 15.48 -11.90
C ARG A 325 -8.35 14.24 -11.54
N GLU A 326 -7.82 13.05 -11.78
CA GLU A 326 -8.50 11.80 -11.40
C GLU A 326 -8.64 11.67 -9.89
N PHE A 327 -7.61 12.05 -9.11
CA PHE A 327 -7.73 12.14 -7.66
C PHE A 327 -8.85 13.08 -7.22
N MET A 328 -8.91 14.29 -7.78
CA MET A 328 -9.98 15.26 -7.46
C MET A 328 -11.36 14.70 -7.82
N ASN A 329 -11.50 14.07 -8.98
CA ASN A 329 -12.77 13.49 -9.42
C ASN A 329 -13.23 12.34 -8.53
N ASP A 330 -12.32 11.44 -8.15
CA ASP A 330 -12.61 10.37 -7.20
C ASP A 330 -13.03 10.94 -5.84
N PHE A 331 -12.35 11.98 -5.35
CA PHE A 331 -12.58 12.49 -3.99
C PHE A 331 -13.87 13.31 -3.82
N LYS A 332 -14.44 13.88 -4.89
CA LYS A 332 -15.72 14.63 -4.86
C LYS A 332 -16.84 13.87 -4.13
N GLN A 333 -16.83 12.54 -4.16
CA GLN A 333 -17.83 11.72 -3.47
C GLN A 333 -17.76 11.81 -1.92
N PHE A 334 -16.66 12.31 -1.37
CA PHE A 334 -16.39 12.39 0.08
C PHE A 334 -16.36 13.82 0.62
N GLU A 335 -16.27 14.83 -0.25
CA GLU A 335 -15.93 16.21 0.10
C GLU A 335 -16.80 16.81 1.22
N ASP A 336 -18.12 16.67 1.12
CA ASP A 336 -19.07 17.21 2.10
C ASP A 336 -19.00 16.53 3.48
N GLN A 337 -18.40 15.35 3.55
CA GLN A 337 -18.33 14.53 4.76
C GLN A 337 -16.99 14.69 5.50
N MET A 338 -16.07 15.47 4.94
CA MET A 338 -14.73 15.67 5.46
C MET A 338 -14.62 16.86 6.42
N PRO A 339 -13.68 16.81 7.39
CA PRO A 339 -13.36 17.95 8.24
C PRO A 339 -12.93 19.16 7.40
N GLU A 340 -13.22 20.36 7.90
CA GLU A 340 -12.85 21.62 7.24
C GLU A 340 -11.35 21.69 6.89
N SER A 341 -10.48 21.23 7.80
CA SER A 341 -9.04 21.21 7.56
C SER A 341 -8.62 20.41 6.31
N MET A 342 -9.35 19.34 5.98
CA MET A 342 -9.07 18.56 4.77
C MET A 342 -9.56 19.28 3.51
N ARG A 343 -10.73 19.91 3.57
CA ARG A 343 -11.25 20.71 2.45
C ARG A 343 -10.36 21.91 2.14
N THR A 344 -9.84 22.58 3.18
CA THR A 344 -8.87 23.67 3.02
C THR A 344 -7.56 23.17 2.40
N MET A 345 -7.01 22.05 2.89
CA MET A 345 -5.81 21.44 2.30
C MET A 345 -6.01 21.13 0.81
N MET A 346 -7.15 20.55 0.44
CA MET A 346 -7.45 20.27 -0.96
C MET A 346 -7.54 21.55 -1.80
N ALA A 347 -8.19 22.59 -1.28
CA ALA A 347 -8.23 23.88 -1.97
C ALA A 347 -6.81 24.43 -2.15
N GLU A 348 -5.94 24.39 -1.15
CA GLU A 348 -4.56 24.88 -1.29
C GLU A 348 -3.74 24.08 -2.30
N VAL A 349 -3.86 22.75 -2.30
CA VAL A 349 -3.09 21.87 -3.22
C VAL A 349 -3.61 21.97 -4.66
N PHE A 350 -4.92 22.09 -4.86
CA PHE A 350 -5.54 22.01 -6.19
C PHE A 350 -6.13 23.35 -6.70
N SER A 351 -5.92 24.49 -6.04
CA SER A 351 -6.48 25.81 -6.42
C SER A 351 -5.79 26.52 -7.59
N SER A 352 -4.98 25.83 -8.38
CA SER A 352 -4.47 26.41 -9.63
C SER A 352 -5.52 26.27 -10.74
N ASP A 353 -6.48 27.21 -10.75
CA ASP A 353 -7.49 27.42 -11.82
C ASP A 353 -6.88 27.64 -13.23
N ASP A 354 -5.55 27.68 -13.40
CA ASP A 354 -4.90 27.92 -14.70
C ASP A 354 -4.35 26.67 -15.41
N SER A 355 -4.30 25.49 -14.79
CA SER A 355 -3.64 24.30 -15.41
C SER A 355 -4.58 23.24 -15.98
N PHE A 356 -5.85 23.20 -15.57
CA PHE A 356 -6.74 22.06 -15.88
C PHE A 356 -7.70 22.27 -17.06
N ASP A 357 -7.94 23.51 -17.49
CA ASP A 357 -8.89 23.83 -18.56
C ASP A 357 -8.33 23.64 -19.99
N LEU A 358 -7.02 23.41 -20.16
CA LEU A 358 -6.39 23.27 -21.49
C LEU A 358 -6.44 21.87 -22.10
N LEU A 359 -6.92 20.85 -21.38
CA LEU A 359 -6.94 19.45 -21.84
C LEU A 359 -8.35 18.89 -22.09
N GLY A 360 -9.36 19.75 -22.21
CA GLY A 360 -10.78 19.39 -22.32
C GLY A 360 -11.19 18.54 -23.53
N ASP A 361 -10.33 18.27 -24.52
CA ASP A 361 -10.74 17.60 -25.76
C ASP A 361 -9.65 16.73 -26.42
N VAL A 362 -8.64 16.25 -25.69
CA VAL A 362 -7.70 15.27 -26.25
C VAL A 362 -8.15 13.87 -25.88
N GLY A 363 -9.13 13.36 -26.62
CA GLY A 363 -9.43 11.94 -26.66
C GLY A 363 -8.19 11.19 -27.11
N PHE A 364 -7.57 10.44 -26.21
CA PHE A 364 -6.54 9.48 -26.59
C PHE A 364 -7.19 8.40 -27.46
N SER A 365 -6.94 8.43 -28.77
CA SER A 365 -6.89 7.17 -29.52
C SER A 365 -5.57 6.49 -29.14
N MET A 366 -5.65 5.47 -28.30
CA MET A 366 -4.61 4.43 -28.22
C MET A 366 -4.74 3.49 -29.41
#